data_AF-A0A6P4ZS30-F1
#
_entry.id   AF-A0A6P4ZS30-F1
#
_cell.length_a   1.000
_cell.length_b   1.000
_cell.length_c   1.000
_cell.angle_alpha   90.00
_cell.angle_beta   90.00
_cell.angle_gamma   90.00
#
_symmetry.space_group_name_H-M   'P 1'
#
loop_
_entity.id
_entity.type
_entity.pdbx_description
1 polymer ?
#
loop_
_entity_poly.entity_id
_entity_poly.type
_entity_poly.pdbx_seq_one_letter_code
_entity_poly.pdbx_strand_id
1 'polypeptide(L)'
;MAAATEREKAEKKRLQAFLGEILRVGAIKGFQYFTLYLRGREELLCSIINELKPESGVPLSTHISTEKSSELPLNKSSLMLSIGTQQRLSGLAHMNIGLPPASPSDKEITPVAPDQTLFLIAGYARYNCPYVWIRSHHHRLVNLTHASSADKDNPLKLNATNNWGREEIHLWDILAELVHLCTVPAPRNPFALDLVYFQQLPLADRVTSTGAMVWLLQQILKSSGNKEYTGKVFEDLHDVTKLHFHSMQQWAREKLPQQQQQQQQQRPAGGGYRPGVQRGPTAVYGY
;
A
#
# COMPACT_ATOMS: atom_id res chain seq x y z
N MET A 1 17.81 -33.33 3.66
CA MET A 1 16.44 -33.38 4.24
C MET A 1 16.24 -32.24 5.24
N ALA A 2 16.89 -32.22 6.41
CA ALA A 2 16.68 -31.18 7.43
C ALA A 2 16.91 -29.72 6.95
N ALA A 3 17.98 -29.45 6.20
CA ALA A 3 18.27 -28.10 5.69
C ALA A 3 17.23 -27.58 4.68
N ALA A 4 16.60 -28.47 3.91
CA ALA A 4 15.54 -28.10 2.97
C ALA A 4 14.24 -27.71 3.72
N THR A 5 13.93 -28.44 4.79
CA THR A 5 12.78 -28.16 5.66
C THR A 5 12.93 -26.84 6.42
N GLU A 6 14.14 -26.54 6.91
CA GLU A 6 14.41 -25.26 7.59
C GLU A 6 14.33 -24.07 6.63
N ARG A 7 14.82 -24.22 5.40
CA ARG A 7 14.69 -23.19 4.36
C ARG A 7 13.23 -22.92 4.01
N GLU A 8 12.44 -23.97 3.80
CA GLU A 8 11.01 -23.83 3.51
C GLU A 8 10.26 -23.14 4.66
N LYS A 9 10.59 -23.48 5.91
CA LYS A 9 10.03 -22.83 7.10
C LYS A 9 10.41 -21.35 7.19
N ALA A 10 11.64 -20.99 6.84
CA ALA A 10 12.08 -19.61 6.77
C ALA A 10 11.33 -18.82 5.69
N GLU A 11 11.18 -19.37 4.48
CA GLU A 11 10.43 -18.75 3.39
C GLU A 11 8.96 -18.52 3.76
N LYS A 12 8.31 -19.51 4.41
CA LYS A 12 6.94 -19.35 4.94
C LYS A 12 6.85 -18.24 5.99
N LYS A 13 7.79 -18.18 6.94
CA LYS A 13 7.82 -17.13 7.98
C LYS A 13 7.96 -15.75 7.36
N ARG A 14 8.81 -15.62 6.34
CA ARG A 14 9.01 -14.37 5.60
C ARG A 14 7.78 -13.97 4.82
N LEU A 15 7.11 -14.93 4.17
CA LEU A 15 5.86 -14.64 3.47
C LEU A 15 4.79 -14.14 4.44
N GLN A 16 4.66 -14.75 5.62
CA GLN A 16 3.73 -14.27 6.65
C GLN A 16 4.02 -12.84 7.12
N ALA A 17 5.31 -12.46 7.25
CA ALA A 17 5.69 -11.10 7.56
C ALA A 17 5.25 -10.11 6.45
N PHE A 18 5.49 -10.47 5.20
CA PHE A 18 5.08 -9.69 4.02
C PHE A 18 3.56 -9.56 3.90
N LEU A 19 2.80 -10.62 4.17
CA LEU A 19 1.33 -10.55 4.23
C LEU A 19 0.85 -9.60 5.33
N GLY A 20 1.54 -9.58 6.46
CA GLY A 20 1.32 -8.58 7.51
C GLY A 20 1.61 -7.14 7.05
N GLU A 21 2.59 -6.94 6.18
CA GLU A 21 2.87 -5.64 5.56
C GLU A 21 1.76 -5.23 4.58
N ILE A 22 1.28 -6.14 3.72
CA ILE A 22 0.12 -5.88 2.84
C ILE A 22 -1.07 -5.34 3.64
N LEU A 23 -1.41 -5.99 4.75
CA LEU A 23 -2.54 -5.58 5.59
C LEU A 23 -2.35 -4.21 6.26
N ARG A 24 -1.13 -3.90 6.71
CA ARG A 24 -0.83 -2.63 7.40
C ARG A 24 -0.69 -1.46 6.44
N VAL A 25 -0.14 -1.69 5.25
CA VAL A 25 0.21 -0.65 4.28
C VAL A 25 -0.92 -0.44 3.27
N GLY A 26 -1.67 -1.48 2.91
CA GLY A 26 -2.62 -1.44 1.80
C GLY A 26 -3.81 -0.47 1.95
N ALA A 27 -4.04 0.06 3.15
CA ALA A 27 -5.06 1.08 3.41
C ALA A 27 -4.49 2.50 3.54
N ILE A 28 -3.16 2.65 3.55
CA ILE A 28 -2.49 3.95 3.67
C ILE A 28 -2.63 4.69 2.33
N LYS A 29 -2.96 5.98 2.42
CA LYS A 29 -3.18 6.88 1.27
C LYS A 29 -2.33 8.15 1.42
N GLY A 30 -2.30 8.97 0.36
CA GLY A 30 -1.60 10.26 0.35
C GLY A 30 -0.19 10.21 -0.25
N PHE A 31 0.07 9.25 -1.14
CA PHE A 31 1.29 9.26 -1.97
C PHE A 31 1.02 9.99 -3.28
N GLN A 32 2.05 10.65 -3.82
CA GLN A 32 1.95 11.37 -5.09
C GLN A 32 1.91 10.44 -6.30
N TYR A 33 2.70 9.36 -6.28
CA TYR A 33 2.94 8.55 -7.48
C TYR A 33 2.08 7.30 -7.56
N PHE A 34 1.46 6.87 -6.46
CA PHE A 34 0.69 5.63 -6.46
C PHE A 34 -0.45 5.64 -5.44
N THR A 35 -1.43 4.79 -5.68
CA THR A 35 -2.52 4.53 -4.75
C THR A 35 -2.65 3.04 -4.50
N LEU A 36 -2.96 2.69 -3.26
CA LEU A 36 -3.13 1.31 -2.83
C LEU A 36 -4.59 0.98 -2.58
N TYR A 37 -4.98 -0.25 -2.92
CA TYR A 37 -6.27 -0.81 -2.57
C TYR A 37 -6.09 -2.25 -2.08
N LEU A 38 -6.32 -2.45 -0.78
CA LEU A 38 -6.29 -3.77 -0.17
C LEU A 38 -7.45 -4.62 -0.68
N ARG A 39 -7.15 -5.59 -1.55
CA ARG A 39 -8.13 -6.48 -2.18
C ARG A 39 -8.44 -7.68 -1.29
N GLY A 40 -7.45 -8.19 -0.57
CA GLY A 40 -7.61 -9.32 0.34
C GLY A 40 -6.42 -9.47 1.28
N ARG A 41 -6.37 -10.59 2.03
CA ARG A 41 -5.25 -10.86 2.95
C ARG A 41 -3.93 -11.14 2.24
N GLU A 42 -4.00 -11.61 1.00
CA GLU A 42 -2.84 -11.99 0.18
C GLU A 42 -2.69 -11.13 -1.08
N GLU A 43 -3.60 -10.19 -1.32
CA GLU A 43 -3.70 -9.43 -2.57
C GLU A 43 -3.80 -7.93 -2.31
N LEU A 44 -2.95 -7.18 -3.00
CA LEU A 44 -2.90 -5.73 -2.99
C LEU A 44 -2.93 -5.20 -4.42
N LEU A 45 -3.86 -4.30 -4.71
CA LEU A 45 -3.85 -3.53 -5.96
C LEU A 45 -3.03 -2.26 -5.76
N CYS A 46 -2.16 -1.96 -6.72
CA CYS A 46 -1.32 -0.77 -6.74
C CYS A 46 -1.48 -0.06 -8.10
N SER A 47 -2.09 1.13 -8.10
CA SER A 47 -2.15 1.99 -9.28
C SER A 47 -1.01 2.99 -9.23
N ILE A 48 -0.24 3.12 -10.30
CA ILE A 48 0.92 4.02 -10.38
C ILE A 48 0.71 5.02 -11.51
N ILE A 49 0.92 6.30 -11.20
CA ILE A 49 0.86 7.38 -12.18
C ILE A 49 2.01 7.23 -13.16
N ASN A 50 1.64 7.40 -14.41
CA ASN A 50 2.54 7.34 -15.54
C ASN A 50 3.03 8.75 -15.92
N GLU A 51 3.89 9.34 -15.11
CA GLU A 51 4.46 10.66 -15.45
C GLU A 51 5.57 10.53 -16.51
N LEU A 52 5.42 11.27 -17.61
CA LEU A 52 6.50 11.63 -18.52
C LEU A 52 6.73 13.13 -18.34
N LYS A 53 7.70 13.54 -17.50
CA LYS A 53 8.08 14.96 -17.45
C LYS A 53 9.08 15.21 -18.59
N PRO A 54 8.75 16.05 -19.60
CA PRO A 54 9.76 16.50 -20.54
C PRO A 54 10.80 17.30 -19.75
N GLU A 55 12.07 16.88 -19.86
CA GLU A 55 13.21 17.58 -19.30
C GLU A 55 13.11 19.09 -19.62
N SER A 56 13.20 19.90 -18.59
CA SER A 56 13.10 21.35 -18.63
C SER A 56 14.10 22.00 -19.60
N GLY A 57 13.58 22.79 -20.56
CA GLY A 57 14.17 24.11 -20.86
C GLY A 57 14.92 24.37 -22.16
N VAL A 58 14.76 23.58 -23.23
CA VAL A 58 15.30 23.97 -24.55
C VAL A 58 14.16 24.43 -25.47
N PRO A 59 14.19 25.67 -26.04
CA PRO A 59 13.11 26.17 -26.86
C PRO A 59 13.00 25.36 -28.16
N LEU A 60 11.83 24.77 -28.37
CA LEU A 60 11.50 23.98 -29.54
C LEU A 60 11.30 24.90 -30.75
N SER A 61 12.36 25.19 -31.48
CA SER A 61 12.27 25.60 -32.89
C SER A 61 12.77 24.46 -33.77
N THR A 62 11.93 24.12 -34.74
CA THR A 62 12.19 23.18 -35.85
C THR A 62 12.51 21.75 -35.43
N HIS A 63 11.49 20.89 -35.38
CA HIS A 63 11.48 19.61 -36.11
C HIS A 63 10.04 19.08 -36.12
N ILE A 64 9.34 19.37 -37.22
CA ILE A 64 8.18 18.58 -37.65
C ILE A 64 8.75 17.23 -38.06
N SER A 65 8.56 16.22 -37.22
CA SER A 65 8.62 14.82 -37.60
C SER A 65 7.77 14.03 -36.62
N THR A 66 6.56 13.73 -37.09
CA THR A 66 5.62 12.74 -36.60
C THR A 66 6.29 11.39 -36.44
N GLU A 67 7.00 11.09 -35.33
CA GLU A 67 7.39 9.72 -34.97
C GLU A 67 7.49 9.49 -33.45
N LYS A 68 6.67 8.53 -32.99
CA LYS A 68 6.85 7.61 -31.86
C LYS A 68 6.94 8.17 -30.44
N SER A 69 5.75 8.32 -29.85
CA SER A 69 5.51 8.03 -28.44
C SER A 69 6.09 6.66 -28.02
N SER A 70 6.54 6.56 -26.76
CA SER A 70 6.58 5.32 -25.94
C SER A 70 7.81 4.38 -25.92
N GLU A 71 9.04 4.88 -25.71
CA GLU A 71 10.14 3.99 -25.28
C GLU A 71 10.77 4.40 -23.95
N LEU A 72 10.27 3.78 -22.87
CA LEU A 72 10.97 3.66 -21.59
C LEU A 72 12.31 2.91 -21.81
N PRO A 73 13.41 3.29 -21.15
CA PRO A 73 14.77 2.84 -21.48
C PRO A 73 15.14 1.44 -20.95
N LEU A 74 14.18 0.57 -20.63
CA LEU A 74 14.48 -0.78 -20.14
C LEU A 74 14.27 -1.84 -21.22
N ASN A 75 15.17 -2.82 -21.29
CA ASN A 75 15.12 -3.93 -22.25
C ASN A 75 13.81 -4.76 -22.02
N LYS A 76 12.78 -4.44 -22.81
CA LYS A 76 11.38 -4.84 -22.62
C LYS A 76 11.11 -6.35 -22.77
N SER A 77 12.03 -7.11 -23.38
CA SER A 77 11.83 -8.54 -23.67
C SER A 77 12.06 -9.48 -22.48
N SER A 78 12.59 -8.99 -21.35
CA SER A 78 12.87 -9.82 -20.16
C SER A 78 12.01 -9.47 -18.92
N LEU A 79 11.04 -8.56 -19.04
CA LEU A 79 10.26 -8.10 -17.88
C LEU A 79 9.19 -9.09 -17.40
N MET A 80 8.84 -10.09 -18.21
CA MET A 80 7.88 -11.13 -17.82
C MET A 80 8.62 -12.43 -17.45
N LEU A 81 8.11 -13.19 -16.49
CA LEU A 81 8.61 -14.55 -16.25
C LEU A 81 8.25 -15.47 -17.43
N SER A 82 9.24 -16.21 -17.93
CA SER A 82 9.01 -17.18 -18.99
C SER A 82 8.07 -18.31 -18.53
N ILE A 83 7.31 -18.88 -19.47
CA ILE A 83 6.36 -19.97 -19.18
C ILE A 83 7.03 -21.16 -18.50
N GLY A 84 8.24 -21.54 -18.94
CA GLY A 84 9.00 -22.63 -18.33
C GLY A 84 9.44 -22.33 -16.89
N THR A 85 9.68 -21.06 -16.57
CA THR A 85 9.97 -20.64 -15.18
C THR A 85 8.72 -20.77 -14.32
N GLN A 86 7.57 -20.33 -14.83
CA GLN A 86 6.29 -20.41 -14.11
C GLN A 86 5.83 -21.84 -13.85
N GLN A 87 6.00 -22.75 -14.81
CA GLN A 87 5.68 -24.16 -14.66
C GLN A 87 6.52 -24.84 -13.57
N ARG A 88 7.80 -24.47 -13.45
CA ARG A 88 8.67 -24.94 -12.36
C ARG A 88 8.20 -24.41 -11.00
N LEU A 89 7.77 -23.15 -10.93
CA LEU A 89 7.34 -22.49 -9.70
C LEU A 89 5.94 -22.94 -9.23
N SER A 90 5.06 -23.34 -10.15
CA SER A 90 3.69 -23.77 -9.83
C SER A 90 3.62 -25.13 -9.11
N GLY A 91 4.69 -25.93 -9.17
CA GLY A 91 4.70 -27.34 -8.75
C GLY A 91 3.88 -28.26 -9.66
N LEU A 92 3.31 -27.74 -10.76
CA LEU A 92 2.44 -28.44 -11.70
C LEU A 92 3.08 -28.56 -13.10
N ALA A 93 4.42 -28.51 -13.19
CA ALA A 93 5.16 -28.64 -14.44
C ALA A 93 4.76 -29.89 -15.25
N HIS A 94 4.46 -31.00 -14.56
CA HIS A 94 4.03 -32.27 -15.17
C HIS A 94 2.67 -32.18 -15.90
N MET A 95 1.88 -31.14 -15.62
CA MET A 95 0.59 -30.85 -16.28
C MET A 95 0.71 -29.67 -17.27
N ASN A 96 1.91 -29.12 -17.49
CA ASN A 96 2.17 -27.90 -18.26
C ASN A 96 1.42 -26.65 -17.73
N ILE A 97 0.94 -26.68 -16.49
CA ILE A 97 0.22 -25.57 -15.86
C ILE A 97 1.25 -24.63 -15.21
N GLY A 98 1.33 -23.39 -15.71
CA GLY A 98 2.12 -22.31 -15.09
C GLY A 98 1.59 -21.90 -13.72
N LEU A 99 2.02 -20.76 -13.18
CA LEU A 99 1.38 -20.20 -11.98
C LEU A 99 -0.10 -19.98 -12.35
N PRO A 100 -1.08 -20.69 -11.74
CA PRO A 100 -2.47 -20.49 -12.11
C PRO A 100 -2.80 -19.00 -11.99
N PRO A 101 -3.51 -18.41 -12.97
CA PRO A 101 -3.92 -17.02 -12.90
C PRO A 101 -4.74 -16.85 -11.63
N ALA A 102 -4.12 -16.26 -10.62
CA ALA A 102 -4.74 -16.07 -9.34
C ALA A 102 -5.40 -14.68 -9.38
N SER A 103 -6.71 -14.73 -9.59
CA SER A 103 -7.68 -13.65 -9.41
C SER A 103 -7.98 -12.76 -10.64
N PRO A 104 -9.24 -12.26 -10.76
CA PRO A 104 -10.14 -12.35 -11.92
C PRO A 104 -10.03 -11.22 -12.96
N SER A 105 -10.79 -11.37 -14.04
CA SER A 105 -10.79 -10.55 -15.26
C SER A 105 -10.91 -9.04 -15.02
N ASP A 106 -10.34 -8.25 -15.95
CA ASP A 106 -10.40 -6.78 -16.09
C ASP A 106 -11.75 -6.11 -15.76
N LYS A 107 -12.84 -6.88 -15.76
CA LYS A 107 -14.22 -6.46 -15.44
C LYS A 107 -14.47 -6.13 -13.97
N GLU A 108 -13.65 -6.63 -13.04
CA GLU A 108 -13.76 -6.31 -11.59
C GLU A 108 -12.93 -5.08 -11.17
N ILE A 109 -12.25 -4.45 -12.12
CA ILE A 109 -11.31 -3.37 -11.86
C ILE A 109 -12.02 -2.05 -12.20
N THR A 110 -12.15 -1.16 -11.21
CA THR A 110 -12.57 0.23 -11.44
C THR A 110 -11.77 0.82 -12.60
N PRO A 111 -12.38 1.53 -13.57
CA PRO A 111 -11.65 2.05 -14.72
C PRO A 111 -10.43 2.85 -14.25
N VAL A 112 -9.25 2.30 -14.56
CA VAL A 112 -7.97 2.91 -14.23
C VAL A 112 -7.84 4.15 -15.12
N ALA A 113 -7.44 5.28 -14.53
CA ALA A 113 -7.24 6.50 -15.28
C ALA A 113 -6.24 6.25 -16.44
N PRO A 114 -6.41 6.91 -17.60
CA PRO A 114 -5.58 6.64 -18.78
C PRO A 114 -4.09 6.92 -18.55
N ASP A 115 -3.78 7.71 -17.53
CA ASP A 115 -2.44 8.06 -17.07
C ASP A 115 -1.95 7.15 -15.93
N GLN A 116 -2.59 6.01 -15.64
CA GLN A 116 -2.18 5.12 -14.55
C GLN A 116 -2.02 3.66 -14.98
N THR A 117 -0.99 2.99 -14.49
CA THR A 117 -0.79 1.55 -14.68
C THR A 117 -1.17 0.83 -13.40
N LEU A 118 -2.03 -0.17 -13.49
CA LEU A 118 -2.49 -0.97 -12.37
C LEU A 118 -1.70 -2.28 -12.29
N PHE A 119 -1.28 -2.60 -11.08
CA PHE A 119 -0.61 -3.84 -10.73
C PHE A 119 -1.38 -4.61 -9.67
N LEU A 120 -1.33 -5.94 -9.74
CA LEU A 120 -1.70 -6.83 -8.66
C LEU A 120 -0.42 -7.36 -8.01
N ILE A 121 -0.22 -7.04 -6.74
CA ILE A 121 0.84 -7.62 -5.90
C ILE A 121 0.19 -8.72 -5.06
N ALA A 122 0.67 -9.95 -5.15
CA ALA A 122 0.12 -11.04 -4.36
C ALA A 122 1.18 -12.00 -3.81
N GLY A 123 0.91 -12.50 -2.61
CA GLY A 123 1.79 -13.40 -1.85
C GLY A 123 1.10 -14.70 -1.49
N TYR A 124 0.69 -15.49 -2.48
CA TYR A 124 -0.06 -16.72 -2.23
C TYR A 124 0.81 -17.78 -1.55
N ALA A 125 0.25 -18.44 -0.53
CA ALA A 125 0.90 -19.52 0.20
C ALA A 125 1.43 -20.65 -0.70
N ARG A 126 0.76 -20.93 -1.83
CA ARG A 126 1.22 -21.94 -2.81
C ARG A 126 2.62 -21.66 -3.34
N TYR A 127 3.00 -20.39 -3.46
CA TYR A 127 4.26 -19.99 -4.08
C TYR A 127 5.36 -19.66 -3.06
N ASN A 128 5.01 -19.45 -1.79
CA ASN A 128 5.93 -19.05 -0.72
C ASN A 128 6.74 -17.76 -1.00
N CYS A 129 6.32 -16.97 -1.98
CA CYS A 129 6.96 -15.72 -2.39
C CYS A 129 5.96 -14.77 -3.07
N PRO A 130 6.25 -13.46 -3.07
CA PRO A 130 5.43 -12.48 -3.75
C PRO A 130 5.67 -12.44 -5.25
N TYR A 131 4.60 -12.20 -6.01
CA TYR A 131 4.62 -11.92 -7.43
C TYR A 131 3.79 -10.67 -7.74
N VAL A 132 4.09 -10.06 -8.88
CA VAL A 132 3.40 -8.87 -9.35
C VAL A 132 2.92 -9.08 -10.78
N TRP A 133 1.66 -8.74 -11.06
CA TRP A 133 1.08 -8.81 -12.41
C TRP A 133 0.68 -7.42 -12.88
N ILE A 134 0.85 -7.16 -14.18
CA ILE A 134 0.24 -5.99 -14.80
C ILE A 134 -1.26 -6.30 -15.01
N ARG A 135 -2.13 -5.33 -14.71
CA ARG A 135 -3.58 -5.45 -14.91
C ARG A 135 -4.13 -4.37 -15.84
N SER A 136 -3.37 -3.31 -16.13
CA SER A 136 -3.72 -2.33 -17.17
C SER A 136 -2.49 -1.84 -17.92
N HIS A 137 -2.69 -1.23 -19.09
CA HIS A 137 -1.63 -0.57 -19.86
C HIS A 137 -0.38 -1.42 -20.17
N HIS A 138 -0.55 -2.74 -20.35
CA HIS A 138 0.53 -3.69 -20.69
C HIS A 138 1.46 -3.21 -21.81
N HIS A 139 0.90 -2.61 -22.86
CA HIS A 139 1.63 -2.12 -24.03
C HIS A 139 2.72 -1.08 -23.70
N ARG A 140 2.61 -0.39 -22.54
CA ARG A 140 3.58 0.62 -22.13
C ARG A 140 4.87 0.02 -21.59
N LEU A 141 4.74 -1.07 -20.84
CA LEU A 141 5.85 -1.71 -20.14
C LEU A 141 6.40 -2.90 -20.92
N VAL A 142 5.54 -3.57 -21.69
CA VAL A 142 5.88 -4.77 -22.45
C VAL A 142 5.43 -4.59 -23.89
N ASN A 143 6.39 -4.68 -24.82
CA ASN A 143 6.07 -4.75 -26.25
C ASN A 143 5.47 -6.13 -26.53
N LEU A 144 4.14 -6.24 -26.48
CA LEU A 144 3.40 -7.48 -26.77
C LEU A 144 3.29 -7.78 -28.28
N THR A 145 4.09 -7.16 -29.14
CA THR A 145 4.01 -7.28 -30.60
C THR A 145 4.18 -8.72 -31.13
N HIS A 146 4.72 -9.63 -30.31
CA HIS A 146 4.82 -11.07 -30.59
C HIS A 146 4.28 -11.96 -29.46
N ALA A 147 3.63 -11.38 -28.46
CA ALA A 147 3.19 -12.08 -27.27
C ALA A 147 1.73 -12.52 -27.42
N SER A 148 1.45 -13.79 -27.15
CA SER A 148 0.10 -14.34 -27.12
C SER A 148 -0.74 -13.66 -26.03
N SER A 149 -2.07 -13.72 -26.11
CA SER A 149 -2.93 -13.20 -25.03
C SER A 149 -2.63 -13.82 -23.66
N ALA A 150 -2.07 -15.05 -23.65
CA ALA A 150 -1.64 -15.75 -22.44
C ALA A 150 -0.43 -15.08 -21.76
N ASP A 151 0.39 -14.32 -22.48
CA ASP A 151 1.56 -13.66 -21.92
C ASP A 151 1.20 -12.46 -21.02
N LYS A 152 -0.05 -11.97 -21.10
CA LYS A 152 -0.57 -10.91 -20.22
C LYS A 152 -0.75 -11.38 -18.78
N ASP A 153 -0.92 -12.68 -18.56
CA ASP A 153 -1.11 -13.25 -17.22
C ASP A 153 0.20 -13.71 -16.56
N ASN A 154 1.33 -13.50 -17.24
CA ASN A 154 2.64 -13.77 -16.66
C ASN A 154 2.94 -12.72 -15.57
N PRO A 155 3.58 -13.07 -14.45
CA PRO A 155 4.05 -12.08 -13.50
C PRO A 155 5.31 -11.37 -14.02
N LEU A 156 5.54 -10.17 -13.49
CA LEU A 156 6.74 -9.38 -13.69
C LEU A 156 7.96 -10.03 -13.04
N LYS A 157 9.09 -9.84 -13.71
CA LYS A 157 10.42 -10.20 -13.25
C LYS A 157 11.07 -8.98 -12.58
N LEU A 158 10.60 -8.65 -11.37
CA LEU A 158 11.18 -7.58 -10.55
C LEU A 158 12.44 -8.06 -9.82
N ASN A 159 13.40 -7.17 -9.61
CA ASN A 159 14.59 -7.43 -8.81
C ASN A 159 14.20 -7.81 -7.38
N ALA A 160 13.26 -7.09 -6.77
CA ALA A 160 12.77 -7.38 -5.43
C ALA A 160 12.20 -8.81 -5.32
N THR A 161 11.32 -9.21 -6.25
CA THR A 161 10.72 -10.56 -6.22
C THR A 161 11.72 -11.66 -6.56
N ASN A 162 12.68 -11.40 -7.45
CA ASN A 162 13.73 -12.37 -7.80
C ASN A 162 14.72 -12.64 -6.66
N ASN A 163 15.01 -11.61 -5.86
CA ASN A 163 15.92 -11.72 -4.72
C ASN A 163 15.22 -12.16 -3.43
N TRP A 164 13.92 -12.48 -3.48
CA TRP A 164 13.16 -12.98 -2.33
C TRP A 164 13.91 -14.07 -1.59
N GLY A 165 14.43 -15.11 -2.24
CA GLY A 165 15.14 -16.19 -1.53
C GLY A 165 16.50 -15.80 -0.88
N ARG A 166 17.00 -14.59 -1.11
CA ARG A 166 18.39 -14.19 -0.79
C ARG A 166 18.48 -12.97 0.13
N GLU A 167 17.59 -12.01 -0.05
CA GLU A 167 17.59 -10.73 0.64
C GLU A 167 16.34 -10.57 1.49
N GLU A 168 16.36 -9.68 2.49
CA GLU A 168 15.16 -9.27 3.21
C GLU A 168 14.40 -8.27 2.34
N ILE A 169 13.32 -8.75 1.72
CA ILE A 169 12.49 -7.97 0.80
C ILE A 169 11.17 -7.65 1.49
N HIS A 170 10.83 -6.37 1.48
CA HIS A 170 9.59 -5.83 2.02
C HIS A 170 8.66 -5.35 0.90
N LEU A 171 7.39 -5.11 1.25
CA LEU A 171 6.41 -4.57 0.31
C LEU A 171 6.86 -3.24 -0.31
N TRP A 172 7.43 -2.33 0.47
CA TRP A 172 7.88 -1.04 -0.04
C TRP A 172 9.03 -1.16 -1.04
N ASP A 173 9.83 -2.22 -1.01
CA ASP A 173 10.87 -2.45 -2.03
C ASP A 173 10.24 -2.71 -3.40
N ILE A 174 9.17 -3.51 -3.43
CA ILE A 174 8.37 -3.76 -4.63
C ILE A 174 7.72 -2.45 -5.11
N LEU A 175 7.13 -1.67 -4.20
CA LEU A 175 6.46 -0.41 -4.55
C LEU A 175 7.44 0.60 -5.16
N ALA A 176 8.64 0.76 -4.58
CA ALA A 176 9.66 1.66 -5.12
C ALA A 176 10.09 1.25 -6.54
N GLU A 177 10.35 -0.04 -6.74
CA GLU A 177 10.73 -0.58 -8.05
C GLU A 177 9.63 -0.35 -9.10
N LEU A 178 8.36 -0.55 -8.73
CA LEU A 178 7.24 -0.30 -9.63
C LEU A 178 7.06 1.18 -9.97
N VAL A 179 7.28 2.09 -9.01
CA VAL A 179 7.26 3.54 -9.28
C VAL A 179 8.35 3.89 -10.28
N HIS A 180 9.60 3.46 -10.04
CA HIS A 180 10.72 3.70 -10.95
C HIS A 180 10.51 3.11 -12.34
N LEU A 181 9.76 2.01 -12.45
CA LEU A 181 9.40 1.40 -13.73
C LEU A 181 8.39 2.24 -14.53
N CYS A 182 7.48 2.96 -13.86
CA CYS A 182 6.36 3.65 -14.52
C CYS A 182 6.60 5.15 -14.79
N THR A 183 7.55 5.77 -14.10
CA THR A 183 7.80 7.22 -14.14
C THR A 183 9.12 7.54 -14.83
N VAL A 184 9.11 8.52 -15.75
CA VAL A 184 10.34 9.02 -16.38
C VAL A 184 10.39 10.57 -16.36
N PRO A 185 11.45 11.17 -15.80
CA PRO A 185 12.53 10.50 -15.05
C PRO A 185 12.01 9.86 -13.75
N ALA A 186 12.69 8.82 -13.29
CA ALA A 186 12.41 8.18 -12.01
C ALA A 186 12.47 9.21 -10.86
N PRO A 187 11.46 9.29 -9.97
CA PRO A 187 11.46 10.27 -8.91
C PRO A 187 12.55 9.95 -7.89
N ARG A 188 13.15 11.02 -7.35
CA ARG A 188 14.14 10.93 -6.26
C ARG A 188 13.56 10.32 -4.98
N ASN A 189 12.25 10.45 -4.78
CA ASN A 189 11.51 9.82 -3.69
C ASN A 189 10.29 9.08 -4.27
N PRO A 190 10.31 7.74 -4.38
CA PRO A 190 9.15 6.99 -4.86
C PRO A 190 7.96 7.04 -3.88
N PHE A 191 8.19 7.43 -2.63
CA PHE A 191 7.19 7.55 -1.57
C PHE A 191 6.79 9.00 -1.29
N ALA A 192 7.02 9.92 -2.24
CA ALA A 192 6.70 11.34 -2.04
C ALA A 192 5.25 11.52 -1.59
N LEU A 193 5.05 12.33 -0.55
CA LEU A 193 3.73 12.54 0.05
C LEU A 193 2.97 13.70 -0.59
N ASP A 194 1.66 13.53 -0.76
CA ASP A 194 0.74 14.64 -1.00
C ASP A 194 0.28 15.20 0.36
N LEU A 195 0.99 16.22 0.84
CA LEU A 195 0.64 16.89 2.10
C LEU A 195 -0.70 17.63 2.02
N VAL A 196 -1.11 18.06 0.83
CA VAL A 196 -2.39 18.74 0.60
C VAL A 196 -3.54 17.76 0.83
N TYR A 197 -3.41 16.52 0.37
CA TYR A 197 -4.37 15.44 0.65
C TYR A 197 -4.65 15.33 2.16
N PHE A 198 -3.60 15.25 2.99
CA PHE A 198 -3.78 15.12 4.45
C PHE A 198 -4.46 16.35 5.06
N GLN A 199 -4.13 17.55 4.59
CA GLN A 199 -4.72 18.80 5.07
C GLN A 199 -6.21 18.95 4.71
N GLN A 200 -6.70 18.22 3.71
CA GLN A 200 -8.10 18.21 3.32
C GLN A 200 -8.94 17.18 4.08
N LEU A 201 -8.30 16.20 4.74
CA LEU A 201 -9.03 15.19 5.51
C LEU A 201 -9.73 15.81 6.74
N PRO A 202 -10.91 15.29 7.12
CA PRO A 202 -11.52 15.56 8.42
C PRO A 202 -10.52 15.31 9.55
N LEU A 203 -10.59 16.09 10.62
CA LEU A 203 -9.54 16.11 11.65
C LEU A 203 -9.25 14.72 12.25
N ALA A 204 -10.28 13.93 12.54
CA ALA A 204 -10.11 12.57 13.07
C ALA A 204 -9.38 11.66 12.08
N ASP A 205 -9.78 11.68 10.81
CA ASP A 205 -9.17 10.88 9.75
C ASP A 205 -7.74 11.34 9.46
N ARG A 206 -7.49 12.65 9.55
CA ARG A 206 -6.15 13.25 9.42
C ARG A 206 -5.21 12.73 10.50
N VAL A 207 -5.63 12.72 11.77
CA VAL A 207 -4.82 12.21 12.88
C VAL A 207 -4.45 10.74 12.65
N THR A 208 -5.43 9.90 12.32
CA THR A 208 -5.19 8.47 12.05
C THR A 208 -4.30 8.27 10.82
N SER A 209 -4.60 8.95 9.71
CA SER A 209 -3.89 8.77 8.44
C SER A 209 -2.44 9.25 8.53
N THR A 210 -2.19 10.40 9.16
CA THR A 210 -0.83 10.91 9.36
C THR A 210 -0.03 10.03 10.32
N GLY A 211 -0.65 9.49 11.38
CA GLY A 211 0.00 8.56 12.29
C GLY A 211 0.42 7.25 11.60
N ALA A 212 -0.46 6.70 10.76
CA ALA A 212 -0.14 5.53 9.94
C ALA A 212 0.98 5.81 8.93
N MET A 213 0.98 6.99 8.29
CA MET A 213 2.02 7.40 7.36
C MET A 213 3.38 7.58 8.06
N VAL A 214 3.41 8.22 9.23
CA VAL A 214 4.62 8.35 10.06
C VAL A 214 5.20 6.96 10.37
N TRP A 215 4.35 6.02 10.81
CA TRP A 215 4.78 4.65 11.09
C TRP A 215 5.38 3.98 9.85
N LEU A 216 4.74 4.11 8.69
CA LEU A 216 5.23 3.51 7.44
C LEU A 216 6.58 4.10 7.04
N LEU A 217 6.73 5.43 6.98
CA LEU A 217 7.99 6.05 6.58
C LEU A 217 9.13 5.65 7.55
N GLN A 218 8.84 5.48 8.83
CA GLN A 218 9.81 4.93 9.78
C GLN A 218 10.20 3.48 9.47
N GLN A 219 9.27 2.62 9.03
CA GLN A 219 9.62 1.25 8.62
C GLN A 219 10.47 1.24 7.36
N ILE A 220 10.13 2.10 6.39
CA ILE A 220 10.90 2.27 5.15
C ILE A 220 12.32 2.68 5.51
N LEU A 221 12.53 3.70 6.36
CA LEU A 221 13.87 4.16 6.73
C LEU A 221 14.68 3.10 7.49
N LYS A 222 14.04 2.26 8.32
CA LYS A 222 14.72 1.19 9.06
C LYS A 222 15.25 0.07 8.16
N SER A 223 14.53 -0.23 7.09
CA SER A 223 14.80 -1.36 6.20
C SER A 223 15.49 -0.97 4.89
N SER A 224 15.39 0.29 4.47
CA SER A 224 15.89 0.77 3.18
C SER A 224 17.41 0.90 3.11
N GLY A 225 18.16 0.73 4.20
CA GLY A 225 19.62 0.92 4.21
C GLY A 225 20.05 2.25 3.57
N ASN A 226 21.14 2.23 2.80
CA ASN A 226 21.67 3.39 2.08
C ASN A 226 21.05 3.56 0.67
N LYS A 227 19.75 3.31 0.51
CA LYS A 227 19.06 3.61 -0.75
C LYS A 227 19.05 5.11 -1.02
N GLU A 228 19.10 5.47 -2.30
CA GLU A 228 19.26 6.86 -2.76
C GLU A 228 18.11 7.79 -2.31
N TYR A 229 16.91 7.23 -2.12
CA TYR A 229 15.73 7.97 -1.68
C TYR A 229 15.66 8.20 -0.17
N THR A 230 16.50 7.56 0.65
CA THR A 230 16.41 7.58 2.13
C THR A 230 16.41 9.02 2.68
N GLY A 231 17.27 9.90 2.14
CA GLY A 231 17.31 11.30 2.56
C GLY A 231 16.00 12.04 2.29
N LYS A 232 15.35 11.77 1.16
CA LYS A 232 14.07 12.40 0.80
C LYS A 232 12.88 11.82 1.57
N VAL A 233 12.90 10.53 1.86
CA VAL A 233 11.90 9.93 2.76
C VAL A 233 12.02 10.51 4.18
N PHE A 234 13.22 10.84 4.63
CA PHE A 234 13.43 11.49 5.93
C PHE A 234 12.85 12.91 5.97
N GLU A 235 13.03 13.69 4.89
CA GLU A 235 12.39 15.01 4.74
C GLU A 235 10.85 14.89 4.84
N ASP A 236 10.24 13.98 4.09
CA ASP A 236 8.79 13.76 4.14
C ASP A 236 8.31 13.26 5.51
N LEU A 237 9.08 12.38 6.16
CA LEU A 237 8.79 11.92 7.53
C LEU A 237 8.73 13.10 8.49
N HIS A 238 9.68 14.03 8.41
CA HIS A 238 9.70 15.22 9.26
C HIS A 238 8.42 16.07 9.07
N ASP A 239 8.04 16.32 7.82
CA ASP A 239 6.90 17.18 7.51
C ASP A 239 5.56 16.54 7.89
N VAL A 240 5.36 15.25 7.61
CA VAL A 240 4.15 14.55 8.03
C VAL A 240 4.09 14.37 9.55
N THR A 241 5.24 14.24 10.23
CA THR A 241 5.29 14.17 11.70
C THR A 241 4.85 15.50 12.33
N LYS A 242 5.32 16.63 11.81
CA LYS A 242 4.84 17.95 12.26
C LYS A 242 3.33 18.09 12.07
N LEU A 243 2.83 17.70 10.90
CA LEU A 243 1.39 17.73 10.61
C LEU A 243 0.61 16.83 11.57
N HIS A 244 1.12 15.64 11.87
CA HIS A 244 0.51 14.70 12.80
C HIS A 244 0.37 15.30 14.20
N PHE A 245 1.45 15.84 14.77
CA PHE A 245 1.41 16.44 16.11
C PHE A 245 0.52 17.68 16.18
N HIS A 246 0.54 18.53 15.14
CA HIS A 246 -0.37 19.66 15.05
C HIS A 246 -1.84 19.20 15.05
N SER A 247 -2.16 18.20 14.22
CA SER A 247 -3.51 17.64 14.10
C SER A 247 -3.96 16.97 15.40
N MET A 248 -3.08 16.22 16.08
CA MET A 248 -3.36 15.62 17.39
C MET A 248 -3.65 16.67 18.45
N GLN A 249 -2.86 17.75 18.49
CA GLN A 249 -3.07 18.84 19.44
C GLN A 249 -4.42 19.53 19.21
N GLN A 250 -4.78 19.78 17.95
CA GLN A 250 -6.08 20.34 17.60
C GLN A 250 -7.22 19.40 18.01
N TRP A 251 -7.10 18.11 17.69
CA TRP A 251 -8.12 17.10 18.03
C TRP A 251 -8.32 16.97 19.54
N ALA A 252 -7.24 16.98 20.32
CA ALA A 252 -7.32 16.95 21.78
C ALA A 252 -8.07 18.17 22.34
N ARG A 253 -7.80 19.37 21.80
CA ARG A 253 -8.49 20.61 22.20
C ARG A 253 -9.98 20.59 21.90
N GLU A 254 -10.39 20.00 20.77
CA GLU A 254 -11.81 19.89 20.39
C GLU A 254 -12.56 18.83 21.23
N LYS A 255 -11.88 17.75 21.64
CA LYS A 255 -12.50 16.63 22.36
C LYS A 255 -12.57 16.78 23.87
N LEU A 256 -11.61 17.48 24.50
CA LEU A 256 -11.61 17.70 25.95
C LEU A 256 -12.91 18.37 26.47
N PRO A 257 -13.41 19.46 25.86
CA PRO A 257 -14.65 20.11 26.30
C PRO A 257 -15.89 19.24 26.06
N GLN A 258 -15.94 18.49 24.96
CA GLN A 258 -17.07 17.61 24.61
C GLN A 258 -17.23 16.47 25.63
N GLN A 259 -16.13 15.86 26.09
CA GLN A 259 -16.17 14.83 27.13
C GLN A 259 -16.62 15.38 28.48
N GLN A 260 -16.20 16.58 28.85
CA GLN A 260 -16.61 17.21 30.12
C GLN A 260 -18.11 17.55 30.12
N GLN A 261 -18.66 18.04 29.00
CA GLN A 261 -20.10 18.31 28.87
C GLN A 261 -20.94 17.01 28.89
N GLN A 262 -20.50 15.95 28.23
CA GLN A 262 -21.17 14.64 28.29
C GLN A 262 -21.15 14.04 29.70
N GLN A 263 -20.04 14.17 30.44
CA GLN A 263 -19.97 13.70 31.83
C GLN A 263 -20.85 14.52 32.78
N GLN A 264 -21.05 15.82 32.53
CA GLN A 264 -21.96 16.64 33.35
C GLN A 264 -23.43 16.32 33.09
N GLN A 265 -23.82 16.00 31.85
CA GLN A 265 -25.19 15.60 31.51
C GLN A 265 -25.56 14.18 31.97
N GLN A 266 -24.57 13.30 32.19
CA GLN A 266 -24.79 11.94 32.68
C GLN A 266 -24.72 11.81 34.21
N ARG A 267 -24.48 12.90 34.97
CA ARG A 267 -24.61 12.85 36.43
C ARG A 267 -26.08 12.68 36.81
N PRO A 268 -26.48 11.59 37.48
CA PRO A 268 -27.84 11.47 37.97
C PRO A 268 -28.10 12.64 38.93
N ALA A 269 -29.22 13.33 38.74
CA ALA A 269 -29.68 14.36 39.66
C ALA A 269 -29.71 13.73 41.06
N GLY A 270 -28.85 14.24 41.96
CA GLY A 270 -28.74 13.75 43.31
C GLY A 270 -30.12 13.70 43.95
N GLY A 271 -30.45 12.54 44.55
CA GLY A 271 -31.69 12.33 45.28
C GLY A 271 -31.91 13.47 46.27
N GLY A 272 -32.95 14.26 46.02
CA GLY A 272 -33.38 15.31 46.92
C GLY A 272 -33.68 14.72 48.29
N TYR A 273 -32.93 15.15 49.29
CA TYR A 273 -33.27 14.97 50.70
C TYR A 273 -34.68 15.54 50.94
N ARG A 274 -35.66 14.68 51.26
CA ARG A 274 -36.95 15.10 51.79
C ARG A 274 -36.87 15.13 53.32
N PRO A 275 -37.01 16.29 53.99
CA PRO A 275 -37.12 16.33 55.43
C PRO A 275 -38.55 15.99 55.86
N GLY A 276 -38.65 15.13 56.88
CA GLY A 276 -39.80 15.09 57.79
C GLY A 276 -41.05 14.33 57.31
N VAL A 277 -41.15 13.05 57.69
CA VAL A 277 -42.44 12.46 58.03
C VAL A 277 -42.31 11.82 59.40
N GLN A 278 -42.92 12.47 60.40
CA GLN A 278 -43.07 11.97 61.76
C GLN A 278 -43.78 10.62 61.74
N ARG A 279 -43.17 9.59 62.36
CA ARG A 279 -43.86 8.35 62.70
C ARG A 279 -44.70 8.58 63.96
N GLY A 280 -46.01 8.62 63.80
CA GLY A 280 -47.00 8.41 64.86
C GLY A 280 -47.22 6.92 65.16
N PRO A 281 -47.88 6.58 66.27
CA PRO A 281 -47.58 5.38 67.04
C PRO A 281 -48.34 4.11 66.62
N THR A 282 -47.70 3.01 67.01
CA THR A 282 -48.14 1.63 67.24
C THR A 282 -49.64 1.39 67.32
N ALA A 283 -50.14 0.41 66.56
CA ALA A 283 -51.36 -0.31 66.87
C ALA A 283 -51.12 -1.82 66.73
N VAL A 284 -51.34 -2.50 67.85
CA VAL A 284 -51.34 -3.95 68.08
C VAL A 284 -52.73 -4.48 67.71
N TYR A 285 -52.82 -5.55 66.91
CA TYR A 285 -53.85 -6.60 66.91
C TYR A 285 -53.26 -7.73 66.03
N GLY A 286 -53.16 -9.01 66.40
CA GLY A 286 -53.97 -9.81 67.31
C GLY A 286 -54.99 -10.61 66.50
N TYR A 287 -54.59 -11.76 65.93
CA TYR A 287 -55.23 -13.09 65.97
C TYR A 287 -54.37 -14.09 65.17
#